data_AF-A0A1Q3JRA1-F1
#
_entry.id   AF-A0A1Q3JRA1-F1
#
_cell.length_a   1.000
_cell.length_b   1.000
_cell.length_c   1.000
_cell.angle_alpha   90.00
_cell.angle_beta   90.00
_cell.angle_gamma   90.00
#
_symmetry.space_group_name_H-M   'P 1'
#
loop_
_entity.id
_entity.type
_entity.pdbx_description
1 polymer ?
#
loop_
_entity_poly.entity_id
_entity_poly.type
_entity_poly.pdbx_seq_one_letter_code
_entity_poly.pdbx_strand_id
1 'polypeptide(L)'
;MTVINFTPGTGTNADYTTPEMKNYRSSDELLKKLFEVENDKGLSGNFILIHLGTDAKRTDKFYFKLDEIIKRLKSKGYHVKSLPYSNQKE
;
A
#
# COMPACT_ATOMS: atom_id res chain seq x y z
N MET A 1 12.81 -16.23 11.51
CA MET A 1 11.82 -15.17 11.23
C MET A 1 12.44 -14.20 10.24
N THR A 2 11.79 -13.93 9.11
CA THR A 2 12.33 -13.03 8.07
C THR A 2 11.68 -11.66 8.15
N VAL A 3 12.49 -10.60 8.21
CA VAL A 3 12.00 -9.22 8.17
C VAL A 3 11.62 -8.87 6.73
N ILE A 4 10.43 -8.32 6.54
CA ILE A 4 9.94 -7.82 5.26
C ILE A 4 9.66 -6.34 5.41
N ASN A 5 10.19 -5.53 4.49
CA ASN A 5 9.95 -4.09 4.43
C ASN A 5 9.16 -3.73 3.17
N PHE A 6 8.43 -2.62 3.25
CA PHE A 6 7.72 -2.05 2.11
C PHE A 6 8.70 -1.45 1.09
N THR A 7 8.26 -1.28 -0.15
CA THR A 7 9.04 -0.58 -1.17
C THR A 7 8.76 0.93 -1.10
N PRO A 8 9.77 1.78 -0.85
CA PRO A 8 9.56 3.23 -0.79
C PRO A 8 9.10 3.84 -2.12
N GLY A 9 8.43 4.98 -2.05
CA GLY A 9 8.09 5.82 -3.21
C GLY A 9 6.63 5.77 -3.66
N THR A 10 5.87 4.70 -3.33
CA THR A 10 4.42 4.65 -3.59
C THR A 10 3.62 5.60 -2.69
N GLY A 11 4.19 5.97 -1.54
CA GLY A 11 3.59 6.86 -0.54
C GLY A 11 2.55 6.21 0.37
N THR A 12 2.09 4.99 0.06
CA THR A 12 0.99 4.34 0.79
C THR A 12 1.29 4.12 2.27
N ASN A 13 2.56 4.02 2.66
CA ASN A 13 3.00 3.88 4.04
C ASN A 13 2.63 5.08 4.94
N ALA A 14 2.20 6.22 4.38
CA ALA A 14 1.70 7.36 5.15
C ALA A 14 0.22 7.20 5.54
N ASP A 15 -0.45 6.10 5.20
CA ASP A 15 -1.88 5.90 5.48
C ASP A 15 -2.24 5.76 6.97
N TYR A 16 -1.27 5.53 7.86
CA TYR A 16 -1.50 5.54 9.31
C TYR A 16 -1.65 6.96 9.90
N THR A 17 -1.32 8.00 9.14
CA THR A 17 -1.30 9.38 9.63
C THR A 17 -2.72 9.94 9.85
N THR A 18 -2.84 10.90 10.77
CA THR A 18 -4.08 11.66 11.04
C THR A 18 -3.99 13.08 10.46
N PRO A 19 -5.11 13.77 10.22
CA PRO A 19 -5.12 15.09 9.56
C PRO A 19 -4.23 16.18 10.20
N GLU A 20 -3.97 16.08 11.51
CA GLU A 20 -3.11 17.02 12.24
C GLU A 20 -1.61 16.79 12.02
N MET A 21 -1.22 15.63 11.45
CA MET A 21 0.18 15.27 11.23
C MET A 21 0.72 15.92 9.95
N LYS A 22 1.94 16.47 10.01
CA LYS A 22 2.60 17.17 8.89
C LYS A 22 2.68 16.34 7.59
N ASN A 23 2.86 15.03 7.72
CA ASN A 23 2.98 14.09 6.61
C ASN A 23 1.64 13.46 6.22
N TYR A 24 0.50 13.96 6.71
CA TYR A 24 -0.81 13.47 6.31
C TYR A 24 -1.03 13.63 4.82
N ARG A 25 -1.57 12.57 4.21
CA ARG A 25 -2.05 12.53 2.84
C ARG A 25 -3.39 11.83 2.85
N SER A 26 -4.37 12.44 2.19
CA SER A 26 -5.67 11.84 2.00
C SER A 26 -5.55 10.54 1.22
N SER A 27 -6.52 9.65 1.41
CA SER A 27 -6.57 8.37 0.73
C SER A 27 -6.61 8.50 -0.79
N ASP A 28 -7.21 9.56 -1.32
CA ASP A 28 -7.22 9.83 -2.75
C ASP A 28 -5.85 10.33 -3.26
N GLU A 29 -5.13 11.15 -2.50
CA GLU A 29 -3.74 11.52 -2.83
C GLU A 29 -2.80 10.31 -2.81
N LEU A 30 -2.96 9.43 -1.82
CA LEU A 30 -2.18 8.19 -1.73
C LEU A 30 -2.47 7.26 -2.91
N LEU A 31 -3.75 7.10 -3.27
CA LEU A 31 -4.17 6.29 -4.41
C LEU A 31 -3.63 6.86 -5.72
N LYS A 32 -3.76 8.17 -5.91
CA LYS A 32 -3.22 8.88 -7.08
C LYS A 32 -1.71 8.65 -7.17
N LYS A 33 -0.97 8.86 -6.08
CA LYS A 33 0.48 8.69 -6.07
C LYS A 33 0.91 7.26 -6.40
N LEU A 34 0.23 6.26 -5.85
CA LEU A 34 0.49 4.85 -6.16
C LEU A 34 0.39 4.60 -7.67
N PHE A 35 -0.67 5.10 -8.32
CA PHE A 35 -0.87 4.87 -9.75
C PHE A 35 -0.06 5.79 -10.64
N GLU A 36 0.37 6.97 -10.18
CA GLU A 36 1.39 7.77 -10.86
C GLU A 36 2.71 7.00 -10.93
N VAL A 37 3.15 6.40 -9.81
CA VAL A 37 4.37 5.57 -9.77
C VAL A 37 4.23 4.34 -10.66
N GLU A 38 3.09 3.66 -10.59
CA GLU A 38 2.80 2.50 -11.44
C GLU A 38 2.81 2.86 -12.92
N ASN A 39 2.24 4.01 -13.31
CA ASN A 39 2.19 4.43 -14.71
C ASN A 39 3.54 4.89 -15.26
N ASP A 40 4.37 5.52 -14.42
CA ASP A 40 5.69 6.04 -14.81
C ASP A 40 6.71 4.92 -15.07
N LYS A 41 6.79 3.94 -14.15
CA LYS A 41 7.86 2.93 -14.18
C LYS A 41 7.41 1.50 -13.85
N GLY A 42 6.10 1.29 -13.71
CA GLY A 42 5.55 0.04 -13.20
C GLY A 42 5.78 -0.14 -11.71
N LEU A 43 5.24 -1.23 -11.16
CA LEU A 43 5.48 -1.61 -9.77
C LEU A 43 6.59 -2.65 -9.60
N SER A 44 6.99 -3.38 -10.64
CA SER A 44 8.21 -4.24 -10.66
C SER A 44 8.46 -5.08 -9.39
N GLY A 45 7.40 -5.62 -8.76
CA GLY A 45 7.50 -6.42 -7.54
C GLY A 45 7.43 -5.63 -6.21
N ASN A 46 6.95 -4.39 -6.21
CA ASN A 46 6.81 -3.56 -5.02
C ASN A 46 6.00 -4.24 -3.89
N PHE A 47 6.48 -4.07 -2.66
CA PHE A 47 5.73 -4.33 -1.44
C PHE A 47 4.94 -3.08 -1.04
N ILE A 48 3.63 -3.10 -1.26
CA ILE A 48 2.72 -2.02 -0.86
C ILE A 48 2.30 -2.25 0.59
N LEU A 49 2.51 -1.25 1.45
CA LEU A 49 2.05 -1.26 2.85
C LEU A 49 0.75 -0.48 3.00
N ILE A 50 -0.21 -1.07 3.72
CA ILE A 50 -1.50 -0.49 4.12
C ILE A 50 -1.75 -0.89 5.58
N HIS A 51 -2.10 0.08 6.42
CA HIS A 51 -2.37 -0.13 7.84
C HIS A 51 -3.87 -0.36 8.06
N LEU A 52 -4.24 -1.53 8.60
CA LEU A 52 -5.59 -1.79 9.07
C LEU A 52 -5.78 -1.20 10.47
N GLY A 53 -6.95 -0.63 10.75
CA GLY A 53 -7.26 -0.10 12.09
C GLY A 53 -6.58 1.24 12.42
N THR A 54 -6.38 2.10 11.43
CA THR A 54 -5.84 3.46 11.67
C THR A 54 -6.73 4.28 12.60
N ASP A 55 -6.12 5.26 13.27
CA ASP A 55 -6.77 6.12 14.27
C ASP A 55 -8.10 6.72 13.79
N ALA A 56 -9.13 6.74 14.65
CA ALA A 56 -10.48 7.23 14.35
C ALA A 56 -10.51 8.64 13.73
N LYS A 57 -9.53 9.50 14.05
CA LYS A 57 -9.40 10.85 13.47
C LYS A 57 -9.16 10.85 11.96
N ARG A 58 -8.54 9.80 11.39
CA ARG A 58 -8.48 9.62 9.94
C ARG A 58 -9.80 9.04 9.46
N THR A 59 -10.73 9.87 9.01
CA THR A 59 -12.05 9.41 8.56
C THR A 59 -12.02 8.77 7.16
N ASP A 60 -11.07 9.19 6.32
CA ASP A 60 -10.83 8.65 4.99
C ASP A 60 -9.84 7.47 5.05
N LYS A 61 -10.32 6.30 5.47
CA LYS A 61 -9.46 5.13 5.66
C LYS A 61 -8.93 4.58 4.34
N PHE A 62 -7.61 4.49 4.20
CA PHE A 62 -7.02 4.04 2.93
C PHE A 62 -7.32 2.57 2.63
N TYR A 63 -7.48 1.73 3.65
CA TYR A 63 -7.87 0.32 3.47
C TYR A 63 -9.25 0.14 2.83
N PHE A 64 -10.12 1.16 2.80
CA PHE A 64 -11.35 1.10 2.00
C PHE A 64 -11.09 1.11 0.48
N LYS A 65 -9.90 1.53 0.03
CA LYS A 65 -9.46 1.50 -1.37
C LYS A 65 -8.84 0.16 -1.78
N LEU A 66 -8.70 -0.80 -0.86
CA LEU A 66 -7.97 -2.04 -1.11
C LEU A 66 -8.57 -2.86 -2.27
N ASP A 67 -9.90 -2.99 -2.32
CA ASP A 67 -10.60 -3.68 -3.40
C ASP A 67 -10.36 -3.03 -4.76
N GLU A 68 -10.45 -1.69 -4.82
CA GLU A 68 -10.16 -0.91 -6.02
C GLU A 68 -8.72 -1.11 -6.51
N ILE A 69 -7.75 -1.02 -5.59
CA ILE A 69 -6.32 -1.21 -5.90
C ILE A 69 -6.09 -2.61 -6.49
N ILE A 70 -6.61 -3.65 -5.85
CA ILE A 70 -6.43 -5.03 -6.31
C ILE A 70 -7.06 -5.22 -7.69
N LYS A 71 -8.28 -4.74 -7.91
CA LYS A 71 -8.98 -4.87 -9.20
C LYS A 71 -8.24 -4.15 -10.32
N ARG A 72 -7.81 -2.91 -10.08
CA ARG A 72 -7.10 -2.09 -11.08
C ARG A 72 -5.72 -2.65 -11.42
N LEU A 73 -5.00 -3.18 -10.44
CA LEU A 73 -3.72 -3.86 -10.69
C LEU A 73 -3.92 -5.16 -11.46
N LYS A 74 -4.91 -5.97 -11.11
CA LYS A 74 -5.24 -7.19 -11.87
C LYS A 74 -5.63 -6.89 -13.33
N SER A 75 -6.42 -5.85 -13.58
CA SER A 75 -6.79 -5.46 -14.95
C SER A 75 -5.60 -4.98 -15.79
N LYS A 76 -4.50 -4.57 -15.13
CA LYS A 76 -3.23 -4.18 -15.75
C LYS A 76 -2.23 -5.34 -15.89
N GLY A 77 -2.64 -6.58 -15.56
CA GLY A 77 -1.80 -7.77 -15.68
C GLY A 77 -0.91 -8.05 -14.46
N TYR A 78 -1.05 -7.30 -13.36
CA TYR A 78 -0.31 -7.61 -12.13
C TYR A 78 -0.93 -8.80 -11.39
N HIS A 79 -0.06 -9.58 -10.75
CA HIS A 79 -0.47 -10.69 -9.88
C HIS A 79 -0.10 -10.38 -8.44
N VAL A 80 -1.11 -10.28 -7.57
CA VAL A 80 -0.89 -10.24 -6.12
C VAL A 80 -0.53 -11.64 -5.64
N LYS A 81 0.62 -11.78 -4.98
CA LYS A 81 1.11 -13.05 -4.45
C LYS A 81 1.22 -12.96 -2.94
N SER A 82 0.82 -14.04 -2.26
CA SER A 82 1.17 -14.22 -0.86
C SER A 82 2.67 -14.51 -0.76
N LEU A 83 3.32 -13.95 0.25
CA LEU A 83 4.69 -14.32 0.54
C LEU A 83 4.74 -15.78 1.00
N PRO A 84 5.69 -16.59 0.50
CA PRO A 84 5.84 -17.96 0.94
C PRO A 84 6.21 -17.98 2.41
N TYR A 85 5.50 -18.80 3.20
CA TYR A 85 5.89 -19.09 4.57
C TYR A 85 7.05 -20.09 4.53
N SER A 86 8.27 -19.66 4.88
CA SER A 86 9.39 -20.59 5.04
C SER A 86 9.30 -21.24 6.43
N ASN A 87 8.91 -22.52 6.48
CA ASN A 87 9.20 -23.37 7.62
C ASN A 87 10.72 -23.58 7.66
N GLN A 88 11.44 -22.69 8.33
CA GLN A 88 12.81 -22.98 8.74
C GLN A 88 12.74 -24.01 9.88
N LYS A 89 12.63 -25.29 9.50
CA LYS A 89 13.14 -26.38 10.32
C LYS A 89 14.60 -26.55 9.92
N GLU A 90 15.49 -25.97 10.72
CA GLU A 90 16.80 -26.60 10.96
C GLU A 90 16.61 -27.68 12.01
#